data_AF-A0AAU4ZW75-F1
#
_entry.id   AF-A0AAU4ZW75-F1
#
_cell.length_a   1.000
_cell.length_b   1.000
_cell.length_c   1.000
_cell.angle_alpha   90.00
_cell.angle_beta   90.00
_cell.angle_gamma   90.00
#
_symmetry.space_group_name_H-M   'P 1'
#
loop_
_entity.id
_entity.type
_entity.pdbx_description
1 polymer ?
#
loop_
_entity_poly.entity_id
_entity_poly.type
_entity_poly.pdbx_seq_one_letter_code
_entity_poly.pdbx_strand_id
1 'polypeptide(L)'
;MAQVRVPFLLGHAEIASLYRVERQTSQKWRTEGALAAPDLVASGNPYWLLATVMRLDGVGDRHVARDRLASYKTSIPRGYEVQDEEDLPVILGIQEAARVLARDAQAISRWRNRRQIAEADLTLSGSPLWLLDTIVDDAQQRQRTILPSEVELLRTGHRAPQKPRGRRHREPLSQPPRKAPPAARTFTGADQVAAAEFLAAVLAEGHSVVIEPRP
;
A
#
# COMPACT_ATOMS: atom_id res chain seq x y z
N MET A 1 3.67 -14.19 28.17
CA MET A 1 3.07 -14.27 26.82
C MET A 1 4.21 -14.28 25.82
N ALA A 2 4.32 -15.33 25.00
CA ALA A 2 5.32 -15.35 23.95
C ALA A 2 5.02 -14.18 22.99
N GLN A 3 5.99 -13.29 22.76
CA GLN A 3 5.77 -12.18 21.82
C GLN A 3 5.58 -12.78 20.41
N VAL A 4 4.63 -12.25 19.63
CA VAL A 4 4.32 -12.74 18.29
C VAL A 4 5.28 -12.10 17.27
N ARG A 5 5.75 -12.86 16.27
CA ARG A 5 6.54 -12.32 15.15
C ARG A 5 5.60 -11.87 14.04
N VAL A 6 5.91 -10.74 13.41
CA VAL A 6 5.07 -10.18 12.34
C VAL A 6 5.92 -9.72 11.15
N PRO A 7 5.45 -9.88 9.91
CA PRO A 7 6.22 -9.44 8.74
C PRO A 7 6.25 -7.91 8.65
N PHE A 8 7.33 -7.36 8.08
CA PHE A 8 7.39 -5.94 7.74
C PHE A 8 6.45 -5.62 6.57
N LEU A 9 5.29 -5.09 6.91
CA LEU A 9 4.26 -4.65 5.96
C LEU A 9 4.06 -3.14 6.00
N LEU A 10 3.75 -2.57 4.85
CA LEU A 10 3.56 -1.14 4.69
C LEU A 10 2.22 -0.86 4.08
N GLY A 11 1.47 0.06 4.68
CA GLY A 11 0.38 0.73 4.01
C GLY A 11 0.88 2.02 3.34
N HIS A 12 -0.06 2.75 2.75
CA HIS A 12 0.25 4.02 2.09
C HIS A 12 0.92 5.06 3.00
N ALA A 13 0.57 5.10 4.30
CA ALA A 13 1.18 6.05 5.23
C ALA A 13 2.65 5.71 5.52
N GLU A 14 2.95 4.43 5.67
CA GLU A 14 4.31 3.95 5.91
C GLU A 14 5.19 4.18 4.66
N ILE A 15 4.68 3.89 3.46
CA ILE A 15 5.38 4.19 2.19
C ILE A 15 5.67 5.68 2.07
N ALA A 16 4.67 6.53 2.33
CA ALA A 16 4.82 7.97 2.28
C ALA A 16 5.91 8.46 3.24
N SER A 17 5.92 7.93 4.47
CA SER A 17 6.97 8.23 5.45
C SER A 17 8.36 7.78 4.99
N LEU A 18 8.48 6.56 4.43
CA LEU A 18 9.76 6.03 3.96
C LEU A 18 10.36 6.84 2.82
N TYR A 19 9.55 7.33 1.89
CA TYR A 19 10.03 8.11 0.74
C TYR A 19 9.98 9.64 0.97
N ARG A 20 9.58 10.09 2.16
CA ARG A 20 9.36 11.52 2.48
C ARG A 20 8.46 12.23 1.48
N VAL A 21 7.39 11.55 1.07
CA VAL A 21 6.37 12.08 0.17
C VAL A 21 5.03 12.16 0.87
N GLU A 22 4.09 12.87 0.27
CA GLU A 22 2.70 12.88 0.72
C GLU A 22 2.01 11.53 0.48
N ARG A 23 1.03 11.19 1.34
CA ARG A 23 0.29 9.92 1.24
C ARG A 23 -0.36 9.72 -0.13
N GLN A 24 -0.88 10.78 -0.73
CA GLN A 24 -1.47 10.77 -2.08
C GLN A 24 -0.47 10.36 -3.18
N THR A 25 0.82 10.65 -2.99
CA THR A 25 1.87 10.28 -3.95
C THR A 25 2.02 8.76 -4.03
N SER A 26 1.97 8.06 -2.89
CA SER A 26 2.00 6.59 -2.88
C SER A 26 0.78 5.96 -3.56
N GLN A 27 -0.39 6.61 -3.48
CA GLN A 27 -1.59 6.17 -4.20
C GLN A 27 -1.42 6.38 -5.70
N LYS A 28 -0.87 7.54 -6.10
CA LYS A 28 -0.56 7.84 -7.50
C LYS A 28 0.40 6.81 -8.09
N TRP A 29 1.47 6.44 -7.37
CA TRP A 29 2.41 5.40 -7.81
C TRP A 29 1.72 4.06 -8.05
N ARG A 30 0.76 3.67 -7.20
CA ARG A 30 -0.05 2.47 -7.43
C ARG A 30 -0.88 2.59 -8.71
N THR A 31 -1.56 3.72 -8.91
CA THR A 31 -2.44 3.90 -10.08
C THR A 31 -1.68 4.02 -11.40
N GLU A 32 -0.44 4.51 -11.36
CA GLU A 32 0.43 4.66 -12.54
C GLU A 32 1.28 3.41 -12.79
N GLY A 33 1.14 2.36 -11.97
CA GLY A 33 1.87 1.09 -12.12
C GLY A 33 3.33 1.14 -11.65
N ALA A 34 3.77 2.23 -11.03
CA ALA A 34 5.10 2.31 -10.43
C ALA A 34 5.20 1.42 -9.19
N LEU A 35 4.22 1.50 -8.29
CA LEU A 35 4.08 0.60 -7.15
C LEU A 35 3.26 -0.62 -7.60
N ALA A 36 3.79 -1.82 -7.37
CA ALA A 36 3.16 -3.07 -7.75
C ALA A 36 1.78 -3.28 -7.08
N ALA A 37 1.07 -4.33 -7.53
CA ALA A 37 -0.12 -4.80 -6.82
C ALA A 37 0.22 -5.08 -5.34
N PRO A 38 -0.73 -4.88 -4.41
CA PRO A 38 -0.49 -5.16 -3.00
C PRO A 38 -0.29 -6.66 -2.77
N ASP A 39 0.77 -7.00 -2.02
CA ASP A 39 1.06 -8.39 -1.59
C ASP A 39 0.00 -8.89 -0.59
N LEU A 40 -0.76 -7.98 0.04
CA LEU A 40 -1.84 -8.32 0.97
C LEU A 40 -2.97 -7.29 0.89
N VAL A 41 -4.22 -7.76 0.93
CA VAL A 41 -5.39 -6.93 1.21
C VAL A 41 -6.11 -7.41 2.47
N ALA A 42 -6.23 -6.53 3.46
CA ALA A 42 -6.89 -6.81 4.73
C ALA A 42 -7.92 -5.71 5.05
N SER A 43 -9.18 -6.12 5.27
CA SER A 43 -10.33 -5.24 5.48
C SER A 43 -10.48 -4.12 4.43
N GLY A 44 -10.16 -4.42 3.17
CA GLY A 44 -10.22 -3.51 2.03
C GLY A 44 -9.02 -2.59 1.86
N ASN A 45 -8.05 -2.65 2.78
CA ASN A 45 -6.85 -1.83 2.72
C ASN A 45 -5.68 -2.60 2.10
N PRO A 46 -4.93 -1.99 1.17
CA PRO A 46 -3.76 -2.59 0.55
C PRO A 46 -2.54 -2.48 1.48
N TYR A 47 -1.74 -3.55 1.51
CA TYR A 47 -0.46 -3.59 2.19
C TYR A 47 0.56 -4.25 1.27
N TRP A 48 1.81 -3.81 1.41
CA TRP A 48 2.95 -4.33 0.66
C TRP A 48 4.01 -4.86 1.60
N LEU A 49 4.73 -5.89 1.15
CA LEU A 49 5.98 -6.32 1.74
C LEU A 49 7.00 -5.19 1.68
N LEU A 50 7.84 -5.09 2.70
CA LEU A 50 8.99 -4.18 2.67
C LEU A 50 9.87 -4.44 1.44
N ALA A 51 10.12 -5.70 1.11
CA ALA A 51 10.88 -6.08 -0.08
C ALA A 51 10.25 -5.49 -1.36
N THR A 52 8.92 -5.61 -1.52
CA THR A 52 8.19 -5.05 -2.67
C THR A 52 8.33 -3.53 -2.76
N VAL A 53 8.18 -2.82 -1.63
CA VAL A 53 8.33 -1.36 -1.59
C VAL A 53 9.78 -0.92 -1.85
N MET A 54 10.76 -1.70 -1.41
CA MET A 54 12.18 -1.40 -1.60
C MET A 54 12.60 -1.44 -3.08
N ARG A 55 11.86 -2.13 -3.95
CA ARG A 55 12.14 -2.15 -5.41
C ARG A 55 11.95 -0.77 -6.07
N LEU A 56 11.28 0.17 -5.40
CA LEU A 56 11.14 1.54 -5.89
C LEU A 56 12.39 2.40 -5.63
N ASP A 57 13.27 1.99 -4.71
CA ASP A 57 14.46 2.75 -4.33
C ASP A 57 15.43 2.86 -5.51
N GLY A 58 15.81 4.09 -5.87
CA GLY A 58 16.67 4.37 -7.01
C GLY A 58 15.96 4.34 -8.37
N VAL A 59 14.65 4.09 -8.43
CA VAL A 59 13.89 4.16 -9.68
C VAL A 59 13.34 5.56 -9.89
N GLY A 60 13.98 6.34 -10.76
CA GLY A 60 13.63 7.75 -10.99
C GLY A 60 14.19 8.63 -9.88
N ASP A 61 13.35 9.50 -9.31
CA ASP A 61 13.68 10.39 -8.19
C ASP A 61 13.35 9.79 -6.81
N ARG A 62 12.89 8.53 -6.77
CA ARG A 62 12.42 7.87 -5.56
C ARG A 62 13.59 7.30 -4.77
N HIS A 63 13.75 7.81 -3.55
CA HIS A 63 14.77 7.33 -2.63
C HIS A 63 14.20 7.05 -1.24
N VAL A 64 14.60 5.92 -0.67
CA VAL A 64 14.22 5.56 0.70
C VAL A 64 15.06 6.37 1.69
N ALA A 65 14.37 7.06 2.58
CA ALA A 65 14.97 7.71 3.74
C ALA A 65 15.44 6.64 4.74
N ARG A 66 16.75 6.40 4.80
CA ARG A 66 17.37 5.34 5.62
C ARG A 66 17.07 5.49 7.11
N ASP A 67 16.99 6.72 7.61
CA ASP A 67 16.59 7.06 8.97
C ASP A 67 15.14 6.62 9.28
N ARG A 68 14.23 6.84 8.33
CA ARG A 68 12.82 6.42 8.44
C ARG A 68 12.68 4.91 8.39
N LEU A 69 13.45 4.24 7.52
CA LEU A 69 13.49 2.78 7.44
C LEU A 69 13.96 2.15 8.76
N ALA A 70 15.06 2.65 9.32
CA ALA A 70 15.57 2.16 10.60
C ALA A 70 14.56 2.39 11.73
N SER A 71 13.95 3.57 11.78
CA SER A 71 12.89 3.90 12.76
C SER A 71 11.68 2.97 12.64
N TYR A 72 11.21 2.72 11.42
CA TYR A 72 10.09 1.82 11.15
C TYR A 72 10.41 0.38 11.60
N LYS A 73 11.58 -0.16 11.24
CA LYS A 73 11.99 -1.50 11.69
C LYS A 73 12.08 -1.59 13.22
N THR A 74 12.57 -0.54 13.87
CA THR A 74 12.68 -0.47 15.34
C THR A 74 11.32 -0.40 16.02
N SER A 75 10.33 0.25 15.40
CA SER A 75 8.96 0.31 15.93
C SER A 75 8.23 -1.04 15.94
N ILE A 76 8.78 -2.06 15.28
CA ILE A 76 8.25 -3.43 15.23
C ILE A 76 9.33 -4.38 15.76
N PRO A 77 9.46 -4.53 17.10
CA PRO A 77 10.61 -5.21 17.72
C PRO A 77 10.81 -6.68 17.29
N ARG A 78 9.76 -7.35 16.80
CA ARG A 78 9.79 -8.72 16.28
C ARG A 78 9.39 -8.81 14.81
N GLY A 79 9.60 -7.71 14.11
CA GLY A 79 9.44 -7.60 12.67
C GLY A 79 10.41 -8.54 11.96
N TYR A 80 9.98 -9.14 10.87
CA TYR A 80 10.88 -9.91 10.01
C TYR A 80 10.64 -9.60 8.53
N GLU A 81 11.69 -9.76 7.73
CA GLU A 81 11.57 -9.60 6.29
C GLU A 81 10.96 -10.85 5.67
N VAL A 82 10.03 -10.61 4.76
CA VAL A 82 9.40 -11.59 3.90
C VAL A 82 9.64 -11.12 2.46
N GLN A 83 10.12 -12.04 1.62
CA GLN A 83 10.48 -11.73 0.23
C GLN A 83 9.34 -12.04 -0.74
N ASP A 84 8.54 -13.05 -0.42
CA ASP A 84 7.44 -13.53 -1.25
C ASP A 84 6.09 -13.46 -0.51
N GLU A 85 5.03 -13.15 -1.26
CA GLU A 85 3.65 -13.17 -0.79
C GLU A 85 3.25 -14.55 -0.25
N GLU A 86 3.75 -15.63 -0.84
CA GLU A 86 3.44 -17.01 -0.43
C GLU A 86 3.90 -17.33 1.00
N ASP A 87 4.94 -16.64 1.48
CA ASP A 87 5.50 -16.78 2.82
C ASP A 87 4.77 -15.91 3.87
N LEU A 88 3.75 -15.14 3.46
CA LEU A 88 2.99 -14.32 4.40
C LEU A 88 2.11 -15.20 5.31
N PRO A 89 2.14 -14.96 6.64
CA PRO A 89 1.17 -15.57 7.52
C PRO A 89 -0.23 -15.03 7.19
N VAL A 90 -1.26 -15.75 7.64
CA VAL A 90 -2.63 -15.30 7.45
C VAL A 90 -2.90 -14.08 8.32
N ILE A 91 -2.87 -12.89 7.71
CA ILE A 91 -3.11 -11.61 8.38
C ILE A 91 -4.55 -11.15 8.14
N LEU A 92 -5.20 -10.74 9.23
CA LEU A 92 -6.60 -10.37 9.30
C LEU A 92 -6.73 -8.87 9.56
N GLY A 93 -7.64 -8.22 8.85
CA GLY A 93 -8.21 -6.94 9.26
C GLY A 93 -9.51 -7.16 10.04
N ILE A 94 -10.18 -6.06 10.39
CA ILE A 94 -11.44 -6.08 11.15
C ILE A 94 -12.52 -6.95 10.47
N GLN A 95 -12.65 -6.86 9.15
CA GLN A 95 -13.66 -7.63 8.41
C GLN A 95 -13.41 -9.13 8.47
N GLU A 96 -12.16 -9.56 8.29
CA GLU A 96 -11.78 -10.97 8.37
C GLU A 96 -11.97 -11.51 9.77
N ALA A 97 -11.49 -10.78 10.79
CA ALA A 97 -11.69 -11.16 12.20
C ALA A 97 -13.17 -11.29 12.56
N ALA A 98 -14.04 -10.44 11.99
CA ALA A 98 -15.48 -10.52 12.19
C ALA A 98 -16.05 -11.83 11.66
N ARG A 99 -15.65 -12.24 10.45
CA ARG A 99 -16.07 -13.52 9.86
C ARG A 99 -15.58 -14.70 10.69
N VAL A 100 -14.29 -14.74 11.04
CA VAL A 100 -13.72 -15.81 11.89
C VAL A 100 -14.49 -15.98 13.20
N LEU A 101 -14.94 -14.89 13.82
CA LEU A 101 -15.61 -14.91 15.12
C LEU A 101 -17.15 -14.95 15.06
N ALA A 102 -17.74 -15.15 13.88
CA ALA A 102 -19.19 -15.08 13.65
C ALA A 102 -19.82 -13.77 14.17
N ARG A 103 -19.17 -12.63 13.93
CA ARG A 103 -19.63 -11.29 14.32
C ARG A 103 -19.60 -10.33 13.14
N ASP A 104 -20.18 -9.16 13.36
CA ASP A 104 -20.04 -8.03 12.45
C ASP A 104 -18.77 -7.20 12.76
N ALA A 105 -18.33 -6.41 11.78
CA ALA A 105 -17.13 -5.57 11.89
C ALA A 105 -17.25 -4.48 13.00
N GLN A 106 -18.46 -4.04 13.32
CA GLN A 106 -18.70 -3.04 14.36
C GLN A 106 -18.51 -3.64 15.76
N ALA A 107 -18.88 -4.90 15.96
CA ALA A 107 -18.64 -5.66 17.17
C ALA A 107 -17.14 -5.83 17.41
N ILE A 108 -16.37 -6.22 16.38
CA ILE A 108 -14.91 -6.30 16.48
C ILE A 108 -14.29 -4.94 16.81
N SER A 109 -14.75 -3.88 16.15
CA SER A 109 -14.30 -2.50 16.43
C SER A 109 -14.57 -2.09 17.88
N ARG A 110 -15.75 -2.41 18.41
CA ARG A 110 -16.12 -2.15 19.82
C ARG A 110 -15.26 -2.97 20.77
N TRP A 111 -15.04 -4.26 20.50
CA TRP A 111 -14.21 -5.12 21.34
C TRP A 111 -12.77 -4.61 21.40
N ARG A 112 -12.18 -4.23 20.26
CA ARG A 112 -10.86 -3.61 20.22
C ARG A 112 -10.79 -2.36 21.09
N ASN A 113 -11.72 -1.42 20.91
CA ASN A 113 -11.71 -0.17 21.68
C ASN A 113 -11.89 -0.40 23.19
N ARG A 114 -12.57 -1.49 23.58
CA ARG A 114 -12.76 -1.88 24.99
C ARG A 114 -11.72 -2.88 25.50
N ARG A 115 -10.70 -3.21 24.69
CA ARG A 115 -9.68 -4.25 25.00
C ARG A 115 -10.29 -5.61 25.37
N GLN A 116 -11.42 -5.94 24.74
CA GLN A 116 -12.12 -7.20 24.89
C GLN A 116 -11.74 -8.21 23.80
N ILE A 117 -10.73 -7.94 22.99
CA ILE A 117 -10.14 -8.86 22.02
C ILE A 117 -8.63 -8.69 22.12
N ALA A 118 -7.86 -9.62 21.57
CA ALA A 118 -6.42 -9.46 21.46
C ALA A 118 -6.04 -8.08 20.94
N GLU A 119 -4.99 -7.49 21.52
CA GLU A 119 -4.36 -6.30 20.96
C GLU A 119 -3.88 -6.60 19.53
N ALA A 120 -3.87 -5.60 18.67
CA ALA A 120 -3.45 -5.77 17.28
C ALA A 120 -1.95 -6.10 17.22
N ASP A 121 -1.59 -7.13 16.46
CA ASP A 121 -0.18 -7.50 16.24
C ASP A 121 0.57 -6.42 15.43
N LEU A 122 -0.16 -5.71 14.55
CA LEU A 122 0.34 -4.56 13.81
C LEU A 122 -0.74 -3.47 13.72
N THR A 123 -0.32 -2.21 13.67
CA THR A 123 -1.20 -1.10 13.26
C THR A 123 -0.51 -0.33 12.14
N LEU A 124 -1.10 -0.38 10.95
CA LEU A 124 -0.53 0.21 9.74
C LEU A 124 -1.54 1.15 9.11
N SER A 125 -1.12 2.35 8.74
CA SER A 125 -1.97 3.36 8.13
C SER A 125 -3.28 3.60 8.92
N GLY A 126 -3.21 3.48 10.26
CA GLY A 126 -4.33 3.62 11.20
C GLY A 126 -5.26 2.41 11.31
N SER A 127 -4.96 1.31 10.61
CA SER A 127 -5.77 0.09 10.62
C SER A 127 -5.13 -0.99 11.48
N PRO A 128 -5.89 -1.65 12.37
CA PRO A 128 -5.38 -2.77 13.15
C PRO A 128 -5.30 -4.02 12.27
N LEU A 129 -4.26 -4.80 12.48
CA LEU A 129 -4.01 -6.09 11.84
C LEU A 129 -3.67 -7.12 12.91
N TRP A 130 -4.19 -8.32 12.74
CA TRP A 130 -3.91 -9.46 13.59
C TRP A 130 -3.41 -10.63 12.76
N LEU A 131 -2.60 -11.50 13.35
CA LEU A 131 -2.43 -12.85 12.83
C LEU A 131 -3.69 -13.66 13.10
N LEU A 132 -4.01 -14.59 12.20
CA LEU A 132 -5.11 -15.53 12.38
C LEU A 132 -4.98 -16.28 13.71
N ASP A 133 -3.79 -16.79 14.00
CA ASP A 133 -3.55 -17.57 15.22
C ASP A 133 -3.77 -16.72 16.49
N THR A 134 -3.37 -15.44 16.50
CA THR A 134 -3.66 -14.51 17.60
C THR A 134 -5.17 -14.39 17.87
N ILE A 135 -5.99 -14.30 16.81
CA ILE A 135 -7.45 -14.21 16.93
C ILE A 135 -8.05 -15.55 17.39
N VAL A 136 -7.57 -16.66 16.86
CA VAL A 136 -8.04 -18.00 17.22
C VAL A 136 -7.73 -18.30 18.69
N ASP A 137 -6.50 -18.02 19.13
CA ASP A 137 -6.06 -18.25 20.51
C ASP A 137 -6.84 -17.37 21.51
N ASP A 138 -7.02 -16.07 21.22
CA ASP A 138 -7.82 -15.18 22.06
C ASP A 138 -9.29 -15.62 22.13
N ALA A 139 -9.85 -16.04 21.00
CA ALA A 139 -11.22 -16.55 20.96
C ALA A 139 -11.38 -17.84 21.77
N GLN A 140 -10.43 -18.77 21.69
CA GLN A 140 -10.42 -19.99 22.51
C GLN A 140 -10.32 -19.66 23.99
N GLN A 141 -9.36 -18.81 24.39
CA GLN A 141 -9.17 -18.39 25.79
C GLN A 141 -10.43 -17.72 26.37
N ARG A 142 -11.16 -16.97 25.55
CA ARG A 142 -12.40 -16.29 25.94
C ARG A 142 -13.66 -17.11 25.67
N GLN A 143 -13.53 -18.38 25.28
CA GLN A 143 -14.64 -19.30 24.97
C GLN A 143 -15.64 -18.72 23.96
N ARG A 144 -15.12 -18.10 22.90
CA ARG A 144 -15.91 -17.51 21.81
C ARG A 144 -16.14 -18.50 20.69
N THR A 145 -17.23 -18.28 19.97
CA THR A 145 -17.48 -18.97 18.70
C THR A 145 -16.39 -18.63 17.69
N ILE A 146 -15.87 -19.66 17.05
CA ILE A 146 -14.97 -19.59 15.90
C ILE A 146 -15.66 -20.34 14.77
N LEU A 147 -15.70 -19.76 13.57
CA LEU A 147 -16.21 -20.45 12.36
C LEU A 147 -15.06 -21.21 11.70
N PRO A 148 -15.01 -22.56 11.80
CA PRO A 148 -13.88 -23.33 11.27
C PRO A 148 -13.78 -23.23 9.74
N SER A 149 -14.92 -23.10 9.06
CA SER A 149 -14.96 -22.91 7.61
C SER A 149 -14.25 -21.63 7.14
N GLU A 150 -14.40 -20.53 7.88
CA GLU A 150 -13.72 -19.27 7.55
C GLU A 150 -12.21 -19.35 7.84
N VAL A 151 -11.82 -20.04 8.91
CA VAL A 151 -10.40 -20.29 9.23
C VAL A 151 -9.73 -21.08 8.10
N GLU A 152 -10.38 -22.14 7.62
CA GLU A 152 -9.85 -22.98 6.55
C GLU A 152 -9.77 -22.25 5.20
N LEU A 153 -10.81 -21.48 4.86
CA LEU A 153 -10.80 -20.62 3.66
C LEU A 153 -9.62 -19.65 3.68
N LEU A 154 -9.38 -18.99 4.81
CA LEU A 154 -8.27 -18.03 4.93
C LEU A 154 -6.90 -18.71 4.87
N ARG A 155 -6.75 -19.92 5.43
CA ARG A 155 -5.51 -20.71 5.37
C ARG A 155 -5.17 -21.19 3.96
N THR A 156 -6.18 -21.48 3.16
CA THR A 156 -6.02 -21.86 1.74
C THR A 156 -5.87 -20.65 0.81
N GLY A 157 -5.68 -19.44 1.36
CA GLY A 157 -5.49 -18.20 0.58
C GLY A 157 -6.79 -17.58 0.04
N HIS A 158 -7.95 -18.20 0.26
CA HIS A 158 -9.22 -17.68 -0.21
C HIS A 158 -9.69 -16.52 0.66
N ARG A 159 -9.61 -15.30 0.13
CA ARG A 159 -10.20 -14.11 0.74
C ARG A 159 -11.50 -13.74 0.03
N ALA A 160 -12.56 -13.52 0.80
CA ALA A 160 -13.82 -13.04 0.26
C ALA A 160 -13.59 -11.75 -0.54
N PRO A 161 -14.28 -11.54 -1.68
CA PRO A 161 -14.12 -10.34 -2.49
C PRO A 161 -14.42 -9.10 -1.65
N GLN A 162 -13.38 -8.33 -1.34
CA GLN A 162 -13.53 -7.07 -0.61
C GLN A 162 -13.94 -6.00 -1.61
N LYS A 163 -15.16 -5.47 -1.49
CA LYS A 163 -15.56 -4.29 -2.27
C LYS A 163 -14.54 -3.17 -1.99
N PRO A 164 -13.87 -2.61 -3.02
CA PRO A 164 -12.98 -1.50 -2.80
C PRO A 164 -13.76 -0.37 -2.12
N ARG A 165 -13.31 0.09 -0.95
CA ARG A 165 -13.88 1.30 -0.35
C ARG A 165 -13.59 2.46 -1.30
N GLY A 166 -14.64 3.09 -1.85
CA GLY A 166 -14.54 4.37 -2.54
C GLY A 166 -14.45 4.36 -4.07
N ARG A 167 -14.69 3.24 -4.79
CA ARG A 167 -14.78 3.29 -6.26
C ARG A 167 -15.88 2.38 -6.80
N ARG A 168 -16.90 2.96 -7.43
CA ARG A 168 -17.61 2.28 -8.53
C ARG A 168 -16.53 1.93 -9.54
N HIS A 169 -16.42 0.67 -9.94
CA HIS A 169 -15.66 0.32 -11.14
C HIS A 169 -16.24 1.13 -12.29
N ARG A 170 -15.60 2.26 -12.60
CA ARG A 170 -15.63 2.78 -13.95
C ARG A 170 -14.72 1.82 -14.69
N GLU A 171 -15.27 1.12 -15.69
CA GLU A 171 -14.46 0.40 -16.66
C GLU A 171 -13.25 1.28 -17.01
N PRO A 172 -12.05 0.69 -17.18
CA PRO A 172 -10.92 1.45 -17.67
C PRO A 172 -11.37 2.03 -19.02
N LEU A 173 -11.78 3.30 -19.02
CA LEU A 173 -11.76 4.12 -20.21
C LEU A 173 -10.32 3.98 -20.66
N SER A 174 -10.12 3.24 -21.75
CA SER A 174 -8.87 3.11 -22.46
C SER A 174 -8.28 4.51 -22.48
N GLN A 175 -7.29 4.75 -21.61
CA GLN A 175 -6.58 6.01 -21.67
C GLN A 175 -5.97 6.00 -23.06
N PRO A 176 -6.27 7.01 -23.90
CA PRO A 176 -5.57 7.11 -25.16
C PRO A 176 -4.08 7.05 -24.83
N PRO A 177 -3.29 6.27 -25.59
CA PRO A 177 -1.86 6.10 -25.31
C PRO A 177 -1.28 7.50 -25.10
N ARG A 178 -0.67 7.73 -23.93
CA ARG A 178 0.02 8.99 -23.66
C ARG A 178 1.01 9.18 -24.80
N LYS A 179 0.74 10.14 -25.67
CA LYS A 179 1.60 10.50 -26.79
C LYS A 179 2.97 10.79 -26.16
N ALA A 180 4.00 10.11 -26.65
CA ALA A 180 5.34 10.30 -26.11
C ALA A 180 5.69 11.79 -26.20
N PRO A 181 6.29 12.38 -25.15
CA PRO A 181 6.64 13.78 -25.19
C PRO A 181 7.59 14.04 -26.36
N PRO A 182 7.50 15.22 -27.01
CA PRO A 182 8.41 15.59 -28.08
C PRO A 182 9.85 15.63 -27.54
N ALA A 183 10.80 15.21 -28.39
CA ALA A 183 12.21 15.20 -28.02
C ALA A 183 12.70 16.62 -27.66
N ALA A 184 13.62 16.70 -26.69
CA ALA A 184 14.25 17.96 -26.31
C ALA A 184 14.95 18.60 -27.53
N ARG A 185 14.75 19.90 -27.72
CA ARG A 185 15.36 20.68 -28.80
C ARG A 185 16.16 21.84 -28.22
N THR A 186 17.29 22.12 -28.87
CA THR A 186 18.11 23.30 -28.60
C THR A 186 17.90 24.31 -29.72
N PHE A 187 17.72 25.56 -29.36
CA PHE A 187 17.54 26.68 -30.28
C PHE A 187 18.66 27.70 -30.06
N THR A 188 19.10 28.35 -31.14
CA THR A 188 20.04 29.47 -31.07
C THR A 188 19.30 30.80 -31.14
N GLY A 189 19.99 31.91 -30.91
CA GLY A 189 19.38 33.25 -31.01
C GLY A 189 18.78 33.57 -32.39
N ALA A 190 19.23 32.90 -33.45
CA ALA A 190 18.68 33.04 -34.79
C ALA A 190 17.34 32.29 -35.00
N ASP A 191 17.01 31.34 -34.12
CA ASP A 191 15.87 30.43 -34.27
C ASP A 191 14.62 30.89 -33.48
N GLN A 192 14.53 32.19 -33.17
CA GLN A 192 13.52 32.72 -32.24
C GLN A 192 12.07 32.37 -32.64
N VAL A 193 11.76 32.44 -33.95
CA VAL A 193 10.43 32.11 -34.48
C VAL A 193 10.13 30.61 -34.31
N ALA A 194 11.08 29.75 -34.67
CA ALA A 194 10.94 28.30 -34.56
C ALA A 194 10.86 27.82 -33.10
N ALA A 195 11.59 28.49 -32.19
CA ALA A 195 11.52 28.22 -30.75
C ALA A 195 10.13 28.56 -30.18
N ALA A 196 9.56 29.70 -30.59
CA ALA A 196 8.22 30.11 -30.16
C ALA A 196 7.14 29.15 -30.67
N GLU A 197 7.21 28.72 -31.93
CA GLU A 197 6.28 27.75 -32.51
C GLU A 197 6.36 26.39 -31.81
N PHE A 198 7.57 25.91 -31.52
CA PHE A 198 7.76 24.66 -30.80
C PHE A 198 7.19 24.73 -29.37
N LEU A 199 7.48 25.82 -28.63
CA LEU A 199 6.92 26.01 -27.29
C LEU A 199 5.40 26.07 -27.30
N ALA A 200 4.80 26.79 -28.25
CA ALA A 200 3.35 26.87 -28.40
C ALA A 200 2.73 25.48 -28.67
N ALA A 201 3.34 24.67 -29.54
CA ALA A 201 2.87 23.32 -29.81
C ALA A 201 2.95 22.39 -28.58
N VAL A 202 4.06 22.43 -27.84
CA VAL A 202 4.25 21.60 -26.63
C VAL A 202 3.25 21.97 -25.53
N LEU A 203 2.99 23.26 -25.34
CA LEU A 203 1.99 23.73 -24.37
C LEU A 203 0.56 23.40 -24.80
N ALA A 204 0.23 23.49 -26.10
CA ALA A 204 -1.08 23.11 -26.62
C ALA A 204 -1.38 21.61 -26.45
N GLU A 205 -0.35 20.76 -26.46
CA GLU A 205 -0.45 19.33 -26.15
C GLU A 205 -0.55 19.04 -24.63
N GLY A 206 -0.55 20.08 -23.78
CA GLY A 206 -0.74 19.97 -22.33
C GLY A 206 0.51 19.57 -21.54
N HIS A 207 1.69 19.67 -22.15
CA HIS A 207 2.96 19.39 -21.49
C HIS A 207 3.48 20.63 -20.74
N SER A 208 4.22 20.41 -19.65
CA SER A 208 5.01 21.45 -18.97
C SER A 208 6.43 21.50 -19.55
N VAL A 209 6.99 22.69 -19.71
CA VAL A 209 8.32 22.90 -20.32
C VAL A 209 9.32 23.41 -19.30
N VAL A 210 10.56 22.92 -19.36
CA VAL A 210 11.73 23.46 -18.65
C VAL A 210 12.69 24.01 -19.69
N ILE A 211 13.14 25.25 -19.52
CA ILE A 211 14.10 25.92 -20.41
C ILE A 211 15.43 26.04 -19.68
N GLU A 212 16.47 25.43 -20.23
CA GLU A 212 17.83 25.49 -19.70
C GLU A 212 18.70 26.37 -20.62
N PRO A 213 19.15 27.55 -20.16
CA PRO A 213 20.08 28.36 -20.95
C PRO A 213 21.44 27.64 -21.03
N ARG A 214 21.97 27.50 -22.25
CA ARG A 214 23.33 27.02 -22.47
C ARG A 214 24.24 28.22 -22.80
N PRO A 215 25.38 28.38 -22.10
CA PRO A 215 26.34 29.45 -22.36
C PRO A 215 27.08 29.26 -23.68
#